data_AF-A0A932U8Q7-F1
#
_entry.id   AF-A0A932U8Q7-F1
#
_cell.length_a   1.000
_cell.length_b   1.000
_cell.length_c   1.000
_cell.angle_alpha   90.00
_cell.angle_beta   90.00
_cell.angle_gamma   90.00
#
_symmetry.space_group_name_H-M   'P 1'
#
loop_
_entity.id
_entity.type
_entity.pdbx_description
1 polymer ?
#
loop_
_entity_poly.entity_id
_entity_poly.type
_entity_poly.pdbx_seq_one_letter_code
_entity_poly.pdbx_strand_id
1 'polypeptide(L)'
;MQESRRTDELAAMSLDELIAFFESEDLGDLWDELPEAHFDLQPAGGKRLLAVNETLAKELVDIAQSRKVSTESLVETFLWEKVREAA
;
A
#
# COMPACT_ATOMS: atom_id res chain seq x y z
N MET A 1 35.87 -5.04 5.00
CA MET A 1 35.31 -6.42 5.07
C MET A 1 34.65 -6.67 6.43
N GLN A 2 33.72 -5.80 6.86
CA GLN A 2 32.86 -6.03 8.03
C GLN A 2 31.37 -5.76 7.75
N GLU A 3 31.03 -5.14 6.61
CA GLU A 3 29.65 -4.73 6.25
C GLU A 3 28.70 -5.92 6.01
N SER A 4 29.18 -7.07 5.55
CA SER A 4 28.31 -8.19 5.14
C SER A 4 27.89 -9.14 6.29
N ARG A 5 28.41 -8.97 7.52
CA ARG A 5 28.22 -9.98 8.59
C ARG A 5 26.93 -9.83 9.40
N ARG A 6 26.37 -8.62 9.55
CA ARG A 6 25.20 -8.35 10.40
C ARG A 6 23.86 -8.53 9.70
N THR A 7 23.78 -8.25 8.40
CA THR A 7 22.53 -8.42 7.63
C THR A 7 22.13 -9.89 7.52
N ASP A 8 23.10 -10.79 7.40
CA ASP A 8 22.88 -12.23 7.40
C ASP A 8 22.39 -12.74 8.76
N GLU A 9 22.79 -12.09 9.85
CA GLU A 9 22.32 -12.38 11.21
C GLU A 9 20.87 -11.92 11.40
N LEU A 10 20.49 -10.72 10.93
CA LEU A 10 19.10 -10.26 10.96
C LEU A 10 18.18 -11.15 10.13
N ALA A 11 18.64 -11.62 8.97
CA ALA A 11 17.88 -12.53 8.10
C ALA A 11 17.67 -13.92 8.72
N ALA A 12 18.50 -14.31 9.69
CA ALA A 12 18.40 -15.58 10.40
C ALA A 12 17.58 -15.52 11.71
N MET A 13 17.22 -14.31 12.18
CA MET A 13 16.43 -14.12 13.40
C MET A 13 14.96 -14.53 13.20
N SER A 14 14.36 -15.02 14.28
CA SER A 14 12.91 -15.19 14.35
C SER A 14 12.19 -13.84 14.43
N LEU A 15 10.89 -13.83 14.13
CA LEU A 15 10.09 -12.60 14.15
C LEU A 15 10.11 -11.90 15.52
N ASP A 16 10.05 -12.68 16.62
CA ASP A 16 10.06 -12.13 17.98
C ASP A 16 11.43 -11.51 18.33
N GLU A 17 12.53 -12.10 17.85
CA GLU A 17 13.88 -11.56 18.02
C GLU A 17 14.08 -10.28 17.21
N LEU A 18 13.51 -10.21 16.00
CA LEU A 18 13.52 -8.98 15.19
C LEU A 18 12.74 -7.87 15.89
N ILE A 19 11.54 -8.17 16.43
CA ILE A 19 10.76 -7.17 17.16
C ILE A 19 11.55 -6.65 18.36
N ALA A 20 12.13 -7.52 19.17
CA ALA A 20 12.94 -7.12 20.32
C ALA A 20 14.16 -6.28 19.91
N PHE A 21 14.80 -6.62 18.78
CA PHE A 21 15.91 -5.86 18.21
C PHE A 21 15.48 -4.43 17.80
N PHE A 22 14.37 -4.30 17.08
CA PHE A 22 13.85 -2.98 16.66
C PHE A 22 13.25 -2.16 17.81
N GLU A 23 12.88 -2.77 18.92
CA GLU A 23 12.45 -2.06 20.14
C GLU A 23 13.64 -1.51 20.95
N SER A 24 14.80 -2.16 20.89
CA SER A 24 15.99 -1.76 21.66
C SER A 24 16.97 -0.90 20.88
N GLU A 25 17.11 -1.10 19.57
CA GLU A 25 18.09 -0.44 18.71
C GLU A 25 17.41 0.55 17.75
N ASP A 26 17.91 1.79 17.68
CA ASP A 26 17.46 2.78 16.68
C ASP A 26 18.14 2.51 15.34
N LEU A 27 17.35 2.30 14.29
CA LEU A 27 17.85 2.07 12.93
C LEU A 27 18.51 3.31 12.31
N GLY A 28 18.25 4.50 12.87
CA GLY A 28 18.97 5.72 12.51
C GLY A 28 20.46 5.62 12.80
N ASP A 29 20.84 4.92 13.88
CA ASP A 29 22.25 4.72 14.26
C ASP A 29 22.93 3.65 13.38
N LEU A 30 22.16 2.81 12.70
CA LEU A 30 22.63 1.78 11.78
C LEU A 30 22.59 2.23 10.32
N TRP A 31 22.20 3.48 10.03
CA TRP A 31 22.02 3.98 8.67
C TRP A 31 23.25 3.81 7.78
N ASP A 32 24.44 3.97 8.34
CA ASP A 32 25.72 3.80 7.63
C ASP A 32 26.11 2.31 7.41
N GLU A 33 25.46 1.38 8.13
CA GLU A 33 25.69 -0.07 8.02
C GLU A 33 24.59 -0.78 7.21
N LEU A 34 23.47 -0.11 6.90
CA LEU A 34 22.39 -0.68 6.11
C LEU A 34 22.78 -0.75 4.62
N PRO A 35 22.58 -1.88 3.95
CA PRO A 35 22.87 -2.00 2.53
C PRO A 35 21.96 -1.10 1.71
N GLU A 36 22.50 -0.54 0.62
CA GLU A 36 21.72 0.27 -0.32
C GLU A 36 20.58 -0.56 -0.92
N ALA A 37 19.35 -0.17 -0.63
CA ALA A 37 18.15 -0.83 -1.15
C ALA A 37 17.63 -0.10 -2.40
N HIS A 38 17.62 -0.80 -3.53
CA HIS A 38 17.01 -0.30 -4.76
C HIS A 38 15.54 -0.73 -4.83
N PHE A 39 14.63 0.25 -4.77
CA PHE A 39 13.21 0.03 -4.97
C PHE A 39 12.79 0.50 -6.35
N ASP A 40 12.38 -0.44 -7.20
CA ASP A 40 11.70 -0.11 -8.46
C ASP A 40 10.23 0.19 -8.18
N LEU A 41 9.95 1.44 -7.82
CA LEU A 41 8.59 1.93 -7.70
C LEU A 41 8.06 2.19 -9.11
N GLN A 42 7.17 1.31 -9.59
CA GLN A 42 6.31 1.63 -10.72
C GLN A 42 5.08 2.36 -10.16
N PRO A 43 4.97 3.69 -10.26
CA PRO A 43 3.73 4.35 -9.91
C PRO A 43 2.64 3.83 -10.84
N ALA A 44 1.72 3.03 -10.29
CA ALA A 44 0.51 2.62 -10.99
C ALA A 44 -0.18 3.89 -11.52
N GLY A 45 -0.57 3.87 -12.80
CA GLY A 45 -0.96 5.05 -13.57
C GLY A 45 -1.92 6.01 -12.86
N GLY A 46 -1.87 7.28 -13.27
CA GLY A 46 -2.48 8.41 -12.55
C GLY A 46 -3.97 8.25 -12.26
N LYS A 47 -4.29 7.76 -11.05
CA LYS A 47 -5.65 7.82 -10.51
C LYS A 47 -6.01 9.28 -10.27
N ARG A 48 -7.20 9.70 -10.70
CA ARG A 48 -7.78 10.99 -10.34
C ARG A 48 -8.82 10.76 -9.25
N LEU A 49 -8.69 11.51 -8.16
CA LEU A 49 -9.66 11.48 -7.08
C LEU A 49 -10.83 12.41 -7.41
N LEU A 50 -12.05 11.91 -7.20
CA LEU A 50 -13.27 12.67 -7.37
C LEU A 50 -13.94 12.84 -6.00
N ALA A 51 -14.37 14.06 -5.69
CA ALA A 51 -15.12 14.32 -4.48
C ALA A 51 -16.54 13.76 -4.62
N VAL A 52 -16.96 12.98 -3.62
CA VAL A 52 -18.31 12.41 -3.51
C VAL A 52 -18.84 12.78 -2.14
N ASN A 53 -20.13 13.11 -2.04
CA ASN A 53 -20.74 13.41 -0.75
C ASN A 53 -20.80 12.13 0.13
N GLU A 54 -20.84 12.32 1.45
CA GLU A 54 -20.77 11.21 2.41
C GLU A 54 -21.92 10.21 2.27
N THR A 55 -23.15 10.71 2.07
CA THR A 55 -24.35 9.86 1.93
C THR A 55 -24.24 8.94 0.71
N LEU A 56 -23.84 9.48 -0.43
CA LEU A 56 -23.65 8.74 -1.67
C LEU A 56 -22.47 7.76 -1.55
N ALA A 57 -21.38 8.17 -0.90
CA ALA A 57 -20.25 7.28 -0.65
C ALA A 57 -20.68 6.04 0.15
N LYS A 58 -21.50 6.22 1.19
CA LYS A 58 -22.07 5.13 1.98
C LYS A 58 -22.94 4.20 1.13
N GLU A 59 -23.87 4.76 0.36
CA GLU A 59 -24.74 3.97 -0.50
C GLU A 59 -23.94 3.16 -1.55
N LEU A 60 -22.90 3.76 -2.13
CA LEU A 60 -22.02 3.08 -3.08
C LEU A 60 -21.30 1.89 -2.44
N VAL A 61 -20.87 2.01 -1.18
CA VAL A 61 -20.26 0.91 -0.43
C VAL A 61 -21.28 -0.19 -0.16
N ASP A 62 -22.47 0.16 0.33
CA ASP A 62 -23.53 -0.82 0.64
C ASP A 62 -23.95 -1.60 -0.62
N ILE A 63 -24.08 -0.91 -1.76
CA ILE A 63 -24.40 -1.53 -3.04
C ILE A 63 -23.26 -2.45 -3.51
N ALA A 64 -22.01 -1.98 -3.46
CA ALA A 64 -20.85 -2.77 -3.87
C ALA A 64 -20.72 -4.07 -3.06
N GLN A 65 -20.91 -3.98 -1.74
CA GLN A 65 -20.92 -5.13 -0.84
C GLN A 65 -22.05 -6.12 -1.20
N SER A 66 -23.27 -5.63 -1.41
CA SER A 66 -24.41 -6.48 -1.79
C SER A 66 -24.17 -7.23 -3.11
N ARG A 67 -23.40 -6.63 -4.03
CA ARG A 67 -23.05 -7.18 -5.34
C ARG A 67 -21.73 -7.95 -5.35
N LYS A 68 -21.02 -8.04 -4.22
CA LYS A 68 -19.69 -8.66 -4.09
C LYS A 68 -18.67 -8.12 -5.10
N VAL A 69 -18.71 -6.82 -5.36
CA VAL A 69 -17.73 -6.10 -6.20
C VAL A 69 -17.05 -5.00 -5.39
N SER A 70 -15.94 -4.45 -5.88
CA SER A 70 -15.33 -3.29 -5.26
C SER A 70 -16.13 -2.01 -5.54
N THR A 71 -16.09 -1.05 -4.61
CA THR A 71 -16.69 0.28 -4.83
C THR A 71 -16.05 0.99 -6.02
N GLU A 72 -14.74 0.83 -6.22
CA GLU A 72 -14.00 1.38 -7.36
C GLU A 72 -14.57 0.86 -8.69
N SER A 73 -14.69 -0.46 -8.86
CA SER A 73 -15.20 -1.06 -10.10
C SER A 73 -16.69 -0.75 -10.35
N LEU A 74 -17.49 -0.63 -9.27
CA LEU A 74 -18.89 -0.20 -9.37
C LEU A 74 -18.98 1.24 -9.91
N VAL A 75 -18.22 2.15 -9.32
CA VAL A 75 -18.20 3.57 -9.72
C VAL A 75 -17.68 3.72 -11.14
N GLU A 76 -16.59 3.03 -11.50
CA GLU A 76 -16.04 3.07 -12.84
C GLU A 76 -17.04 2.61 -13.90
N THR A 77 -17.72 1.47 -13.66
CA THR A 77 -18.74 0.95 -14.58
C THR A 77 -19.88 1.94 -14.76
N PHE A 78 -20.38 2.50 -13.66
CA PHE A 78 -21.48 3.46 -13.71
C PHE A 78 -21.09 4.77 -14.42
N LEU A 79 -19.87 5.27 -14.19
CA LEU A 79 -19.36 6.43 -14.91
C LEU A 79 -19.24 6.16 -16.40
N TRP A 80 -18.78 4.98 -16.81
CA TRP A 80 -18.74 4.58 -18.22
C TRP A 80 -20.12 4.56 -18.87
N GLU A 81 -21.12 4.02 -18.19
CA GLU A 81 -22.51 4.02 -18.67
C GLU A 81 -22.99 5.47 -18.90
N LYS A 82 -22.79 6.34 -17.91
CA LYS A 82 -23.23 7.74 -17.99
C LYS A 82 -22.49 8.55 -19.06
N VAL A 83 -21.20 8.31 -19.24
CA VAL A 83 -20.40 8.96 -20.29
C VAL A 83 -20.89 8.52 -21.68
N ARG A 84 -21.24 7.24 -21.87
CA ARG A 84 -21.75 6.74 -23.15
C ARG A 84 -23.15 7.24 -23.47
N GLU A 85 -24.01 7.43 -22.48
CA GLU A 85 -25.32 8.06 -22.67
C GLU A 85 -25.22 9.54 -23.06
N ALA A 86 -24.15 10.22 -22.61
CA ALA A 86 -23.93 11.64 -22.86
C ALA A 86 -23.15 11.94 -24.15
N ALA A 87 -22.61 10.92 -24.82
CA ALA A 87 -21.84 11.01 -26.06
C ALA A 87 -22.69 10.70 -27.29
#